data_AF-A0A0A9Z5G6-F1
#
_entry.id   AF-A0A0A9Z5G6-F1
#
_cell.length_a   1.000
_cell.length_b   1.000
_cell.length_c   1.000
_cell.angle_alpha   90.00
_cell.angle_beta   90.00
_cell.angle_gamma   90.00
#
_symmetry.space_group_name_H-M   'P 1'
#
loop_
_entity.id
_entity.type
_entity.pdbx_description
1 polymer ?
#
loop_
_entity_poly.entity_id
_entity_poly.type
_entity_poly.pdbx_seq_one_letter_code
_entity_poly.pdbx_strand_id
1 'polypeptide(L)'
;MRANTAIWLMSAGVIFFASLVASEDDVSEAAAKDFMKSLNERKEKLSNRGSLASWAYESNITEENSRMKSEVYKEISKEQKEMWKELQKYDWKNFKDADLKRQFSMSNVLGTNALPDDQFNQFINVTEQMSSIYSKAKICDYKNKTKCDMRLEPELTEILAKSRDPEELKHYWVGWRDASGKECRELYKQYVVLKGAEAKANGFDDPVKLWNFDFESDSFENDIQKLWEQLRPFYQQLHAYVRDKLVKKYGESVVSKNGPIPAHLLGNMWAQTWSNINDIVNPFHGEGTKESATKEMVKQGYTPMKMAKLSEDFFKSINLTAMPKTFWEKSILERPTDREIVCHASAWDFSDGDDVRIKMCTEVNEEELGVMHHEMGHIEYFLQYKDQPQVYREGANSGFHEAIGDTIALNVKTTKHMNKLKLKSSSQKSREDTLRDLLETALDKVAFLPFGFLIDQYRWNVLRNITTVDQLECDWWKLREKYQGLEPPVDRTEKTSILPQNTT
;
A
#
# COMPACT_ATOMS: atom_id res chain seq x y z
N MET A 1 -0.66 -23.82 -102.77
CA MET A 1 -2.03 -23.83 -103.32
C MET A 1 -2.90 -22.97 -102.41
N ARG A 2 -3.72 -22.10 -102.99
CA ARG A 2 -4.52 -21.04 -102.35
C ARG A 2 -5.45 -21.56 -101.23
N ALA A 3 -5.65 -20.78 -100.18
CA ALA A 3 -6.94 -20.10 -99.89
C ALA A 3 -6.89 -19.24 -98.60
N ASN A 4 -7.46 -18.04 -98.71
CA ASN A 4 -7.70 -17.02 -97.68
C ASN A 4 -8.71 -17.49 -96.61
N THR A 5 -8.66 -16.94 -95.39
CA THR A 5 -9.58 -15.87 -94.91
C THR A 5 -9.40 -15.47 -93.43
N ALA A 6 -9.34 -14.14 -93.26
CA ALA A 6 -9.92 -13.29 -92.20
C ALA A 6 -9.49 -13.40 -90.71
N ILE A 7 -9.06 -12.22 -90.23
CA ILE A 7 -8.72 -11.78 -88.88
C ILE A 7 -9.99 -11.46 -88.07
N TRP A 8 -10.02 -11.81 -86.78
CA TRP A 8 -10.58 -10.97 -85.70
C TRP A 8 -9.78 -11.19 -84.40
N LEU A 9 -9.34 -10.08 -83.82
CA LEU A 9 -8.65 -9.96 -82.53
C LEU A 9 -9.60 -10.27 -81.36
N MET A 10 -9.16 -11.04 -80.36
CA MET A 10 -9.49 -10.82 -78.95
C MET A 10 -8.38 -11.34 -78.01
N SER A 11 -7.72 -10.37 -77.38
CA SER A 11 -7.31 -10.26 -75.96
C SER A 11 -6.88 -11.50 -75.15
N ALA A 12 -5.70 -11.34 -74.56
CA ALA A 12 -5.04 -12.20 -73.58
C ALA A 12 -5.83 -12.40 -72.27
N GLY A 13 -5.63 -13.58 -71.66
CA GLY A 13 -6.03 -13.90 -70.29
C GLY A 13 -5.16 -15.02 -69.74
N VAL A 14 -3.95 -14.69 -69.29
CA VAL A 14 -3.11 -15.59 -68.49
C VAL A 14 -3.65 -15.53 -67.06
N ILE A 15 -4.34 -16.59 -66.64
CA ILE A 15 -4.79 -16.76 -65.25
C ILE A 15 -3.58 -17.21 -64.43
N PHE A 16 -2.99 -16.28 -63.69
CA PHE A 16 -2.12 -16.59 -62.57
C PHE A 16 -2.98 -17.18 -61.44
N PHE A 17 -2.84 -18.47 -61.16
CA PHE A 17 -3.25 -19.04 -59.89
C PHE A 17 -2.30 -18.52 -58.81
N ALA A 18 -2.69 -17.41 -58.16
CA ALA A 18 -2.11 -17.06 -56.87
C ALA A 18 -2.64 -18.07 -55.84
N SER A 19 -1.78 -18.99 -55.43
CA SER A 19 -1.98 -19.74 -54.21
C SER A 19 -2.04 -18.76 -53.04
N LEU A 20 -3.24 -18.45 -52.56
CA LEU A 20 -3.43 -17.93 -51.22
C LEU A 20 -2.96 -19.02 -50.25
N VAL A 21 -1.71 -18.91 -49.82
CA VAL A 21 -1.32 -19.42 -48.51
C VAL A 21 -1.94 -18.44 -47.52
N ALA A 22 -3.15 -18.72 -47.06
CA ALA A 22 -3.64 -18.13 -45.83
C ALA A 22 -2.69 -18.61 -44.72
N SER A 23 -1.90 -17.71 -44.16
CA SER A 23 -1.16 -18.00 -42.93
C SER A 23 -2.19 -18.25 -41.83
N GLU A 24 -2.13 -19.43 -41.22
CA GLU A 24 -2.78 -19.67 -39.94
C GLU A 24 -2.27 -18.65 -38.91
N ASP A 25 -3.21 -18.01 -38.22
CA ASP A 25 -3.07 -17.16 -37.02
C ASP A 25 -2.48 -15.73 -37.17
N ASP A 26 -3.05 -14.88 -38.03
CA ASP A 26 -3.06 -13.43 -37.76
C ASP A 26 -4.44 -13.01 -37.23
N VAL A 27 -4.63 -13.08 -35.91
CA VAL A 27 -5.89 -12.66 -35.30
C VAL A 27 -6.04 -11.15 -35.44
N SER A 28 -6.95 -10.72 -36.30
CA SER A 28 -7.13 -9.30 -36.63
C SER A 28 -7.36 -8.41 -35.40
N GLU A 29 -6.87 -7.17 -35.46
CA GLU A 29 -7.08 -6.15 -34.42
C GLU A 29 -8.57 -5.92 -34.09
N ALA A 30 -9.47 -6.11 -35.07
CA ALA A 30 -10.92 -6.06 -34.84
C ALA A 30 -11.40 -7.19 -33.90
N ALA A 31 -10.96 -8.42 -34.13
CA ALA A 31 -11.27 -9.55 -33.25
C ALA A 31 -10.65 -9.36 -31.85
N ALA A 32 -9.49 -8.70 -31.76
CA ALA A 32 -8.86 -8.35 -30.50
C ALA A 32 -9.69 -7.34 -29.67
N LYS A 33 -10.38 -6.40 -30.33
CA LYS A 33 -11.29 -5.45 -29.67
C LYS A 33 -12.48 -6.16 -29.04
N ASP A 34 -13.14 -7.05 -29.79
CA ASP A 34 -14.28 -7.81 -29.28
C ASP A 34 -13.87 -8.73 -28.13
N PHE A 35 -12.70 -9.38 -28.25
CA PHE A 35 -12.11 -10.17 -27.17
C PHE A 35 -11.82 -9.32 -25.93
N MET A 36 -11.18 -8.16 -26.08
CA MET A 36 -10.85 -7.29 -24.94
C MET A 36 -12.12 -6.79 -24.22
N LYS A 37 -13.19 -6.49 -24.97
CA LYS A 37 -14.48 -6.18 -24.36
C LYS A 37 -15.00 -7.33 -23.50
N SER A 38 -15.03 -8.54 -24.05
CA SER A 38 -15.45 -9.74 -23.31
C SER A 38 -14.55 -10.02 -22.10
N LEU A 39 -13.25 -9.80 -22.24
CA LEU A 39 -12.27 -9.96 -21.17
C LEU A 39 -12.56 -9.02 -20.00
N ASN A 40 -12.84 -7.73 -20.27
CA ASN A 40 -13.20 -6.77 -19.23
C ASN A 40 -14.48 -7.18 -18.50
N GLU A 41 -15.52 -7.62 -19.21
CA GLU A 41 -16.77 -8.10 -18.60
C GLU A 41 -16.56 -9.36 -17.73
N ARG A 42 -15.68 -10.28 -18.16
CA ARG A 42 -15.30 -11.46 -17.36
C ARG A 42 -14.51 -11.06 -16.12
N LYS A 43 -13.52 -10.17 -16.26
CA LYS A 43 -12.72 -9.68 -15.14
C LYS A 43 -13.56 -8.93 -14.11
N GLU A 44 -14.55 -8.17 -14.54
CA GLU A 44 -15.50 -7.47 -13.64
C GLU A 44 -16.25 -8.47 -12.75
N LYS A 45 -16.79 -9.55 -13.34
CA LYS A 45 -17.46 -10.63 -12.60
C LYS A 45 -16.53 -11.35 -11.63
N LEU A 46 -15.28 -11.62 -12.04
CA LEU A 46 -14.28 -12.25 -11.18
C LEU A 46 -13.87 -11.34 -10.03
N SER A 47 -13.69 -10.05 -10.29
CA SER A 47 -13.40 -9.03 -9.29
C SER A 47 -14.52 -8.99 -8.24
N ASN A 48 -15.77 -8.89 -8.67
CA ASN A 48 -16.93 -8.93 -7.78
C ASN A 48 -16.97 -10.19 -6.90
N ARG A 49 -16.78 -11.37 -7.51
CA ARG A 49 -16.76 -12.66 -6.79
C ARG A 49 -15.65 -12.69 -5.73
N GLY A 50 -14.46 -12.19 -6.09
CA GLY A 50 -13.31 -12.09 -5.18
C GLY A 50 -13.58 -11.12 -4.03
N SER A 51 -14.05 -9.90 -4.32
CA SER A 51 -14.38 -8.88 -3.34
C SER A 51 -15.46 -9.35 -2.36
N LEU A 52 -16.50 -10.03 -2.83
CA LEU A 52 -17.55 -10.61 -1.97
C LEU A 52 -16.98 -11.67 -1.00
N ALA A 53 -16.15 -12.58 -1.51
CA ALA A 53 -15.56 -13.64 -0.68
C ALA A 53 -14.55 -13.07 0.33
N SER A 54 -13.74 -12.09 -0.07
CA SER A 54 -12.80 -11.43 0.82
C SER A 54 -13.53 -10.61 1.89
N TRP A 55 -14.56 -9.85 1.49
CA TRP A 55 -15.39 -9.11 2.43
C TRP A 55 -16.05 -10.03 3.46
N ALA A 56 -16.60 -11.18 3.04
CA ALA A 56 -17.23 -12.13 3.96
C ALA A 56 -16.27 -12.61 5.06
N TYR A 57 -15.00 -12.84 4.72
CA TYR A 57 -13.97 -13.20 5.70
C TYR A 57 -13.53 -12.02 6.56
N GLU A 58 -13.21 -10.87 5.96
CA GLU A 58 -12.66 -9.75 6.71
C GLU A 58 -13.68 -9.04 7.60
N SER A 59 -14.97 -9.13 7.24
CA SER A 59 -16.10 -8.64 8.04
C SER A 59 -16.67 -9.68 9.02
N ASN A 60 -16.16 -10.92 9.00
CA ASN A 60 -16.51 -11.99 9.91
C ASN A 60 -15.44 -13.10 9.88
N ILE A 61 -14.46 -13.03 10.78
CA ILE A 61 -13.32 -13.95 10.81
C ILE A 61 -13.77 -15.30 11.36
N THR A 62 -13.94 -16.28 10.47
CA THR A 62 -14.21 -17.68 10.81
C THR A 62 -13.38 -18.60 9.92
N GLU A 63 -13.14 -19.82 10.38
CA GLU A 63 -12.47 -20.85 9.57
C GLU A 63 -13.28 -21.17 8.30
N GLU A 64 -14.60 -21.17 8.39
CA GLU A 64 -15.49 -21.37 7.24
C GLU A 64 -15.32 -20.28 6.18
N ASN A 65 -15.38 -19.00 6.59
CA ASN A 65 -15.20 -17.89 5.65
C ASN A 65 -13.79 -17.86 5.07
N SER A 66 -12.76 -18.22 5.85
CA SER A 66 -11.38 -18.35 5.38
C SER A 66 -11.26 -19.43 4.31
N ARG A 67 -11.88 -20.60 4.53
CA ARG A 67 -11.93 -21.71 3.56
C ARG A 67 -12.68 -21.30 2.30
N MET A 68 -13.87 -20.68 2.42
CA MET A 68 -14.66 -20.22 1.28
C MET A 68 -13.92 -19.18 0.45
N LYS A 69 -13.29 -18.19 1.09
CA LYS A 69 -12.41 -17.22 0.41
C LYS A 69 -11.32 -17.95 -0.38
N SER A 70 -10.61 -18.88 0.27
CA SER A 70 -9.53 -19.63 -0.38
C SER A 70 -10.00 -20.45 -1.58
N GLU A 71 -11.18 -21.08 -1.51
CA GLU A 71 -11.79 -21.82 -2.62
C GLU A 71 -12.13 -20.91 -3.80
N VAL A 72 -12.78 -19.77 -3.53
CA VAL A 72 -13.13 -18.77 -4.55
C VAL A 72 -11.87 -18.24 -5.26
N TYR A 73 -10.83 -17.88 -4.51
CA TYR A 73 -9.59 -17.35 -5.07
C TYR A 73 -8.84 -18.40 -5.91
N LYS A 74 -8.89 -19.69 -5.54
CA LYS A 74 -8.33 -20.79 -6.35
C LYS A 74 -9.03 -20.91 -7.69
N GLU A 75 -10.35 -20.78 -7.73
CA GLU A 75 -11.12 -20.80 -8.98
C GLU A 75 -10.83 -19.56 -9.83
N ILE A 76 -10.81 -18.36 -9.22
CA ILE A 76 -10.46 -17.10 -9.92
C ILE A 76 -9.08 -17.20 -10.54
N SER A 77 -8.08 -17.73 -9.82
CA SER A 77 -6.71 -17.89 -10.33
C SER A 77 -6.67 -18.80 -11.59
N LYS A 78 -7.44 -19.89 -11.60
CA LYS A 78 -7.55 -20.77 -12.78
C LYS A 78 -8.16 -20.04 -13.98
N GLU A 79 -9.30 -19.36 -13.77
CA GLU A 79 -9.97 -18.61 -14.84
C GLU A 79 -9.07 -17.48 -15.38
N GLN A 80 -8.34 -16.77 -14.50
CA GLN A 80 -7.36 -15.76 -14.89
C GLN A 80 -6.21 -16.34 -15.73
N LYS A 81 -5.68 -17.51 -15.37
CA LYS A 81 -4.66 -18.22 -16.17
C LYS A 81 -5.19 -18.59 -17.56
N GLU A 82 -6.45 -19.02 -17.68
CA GLU A 82 -7.07 -19.34 -18.97
C GLU A 82 -7.23 -18.10 -19.85
N MET A 83 -7.79 -17.02 -19.28
CA MET A 83 -7.91 -15.73 -19.98
C MET A 83 -6.54 -15.20 -20.43
N TRP A 84 -5.51 -15.37 -19.60
CA TRP A 84 -4.14 -14.97 -19.93
C TRP A 84 -3.54 -15.79 -21.07
N LYS A 85 -3.80 -17.09 -21.14
CA LYS A 85 -3.41 -17.93 -22.30
C LYS A 85 -4.11 -17.51 -23.59
N GLU A 86 -5.36 -17.06 -23.50
CA GLU A 86 -6.08 -16.50 -24.66
C GLU A 86 -5.45 -15.18 -25.12
N LEU A 87 -5.08 -14.30 -24.19
CA LEU A 87 -4.36 -13.04 -24.47
C LEU A 87 -3.05 -13.26 -25.25
N GLN A 88 -2.30 -14.33 -24.94
CA GLN A 88 -1.02 -14.63 -25.61
C GLN A 88 -1.16 -14.92 -27.12
N LYS A 89 -2.36 -15.19 -27.63
CA LYS A 89 -2.60 -15.50 -29.05
C LYS A 89 -2.56 -14.26 -29.95
N TYR A 90 -2.60 -13.06 -29.37
CA TYR A 90 -2.69 -11.80 -30.10
C TYR A 90 -1.33 -11.12 -30.20
N ASP A 91 -0.94 -10.68 -31.39
CA ASP A 91 0.24 -9.83 -31.60
C ASP A 91 -0.06 -8.35 -31.28
N TRP A 92 -0.40 -8.12 -30.02
CA TRP A 92 -0.91 -6.83 -29.55
C TRP A 92 0.11 -5.69 -29.61
N LYS A 93 1.40 -6.02 -29.67
CA LYS A 93 2.48 -5.03 -29.79
C LYS A 93 2.40 -4.26 -31.11
N ASN A 94 1.81 -4.87 -32.14
CA ASN A 94 1.65 -4.29 -33.48
C ASN A 94 0.29 -3.62 -33.72
N PHE A 95 -0.60 -3.58 -32.71
CA PHE A 95 -1.88 -2.87 -32.81
C PHE A 95 -1.69 -1.37 -33.02
N LYS A 96 -2.56 -0.79 -33.86
CA LYS A 96 -2.57 0.64 -34.17
C LYS A 96 -3.39 1.43 -33.17
N ASP A 97 -4.45 0.84 -32.63
CA ASP A 97 -5.25 1.40 -31.56
C ASP A 97 -4.46 1.45 -30.25
N ALA A 98 -4.09 2.65 -29.83
CA ALA A 98 -3.28 2.88 -28.64
C ALA A 98 -3.98 2.44 -27.35
N ASP A 99 -5.30 2.59 -27.27
CA ASP A 99 -6.08 2.18 -26.10
C ASP A 99 -6.12 0.65 -26.01
N LEU A 100 -6.44 -0.01 -27.12
CA LEU A 100 -6.43 -1.48 -27.17
C LEU A 100 -5.05 -2.03 -26.80
N LYS A 101 -4.00 -1.45 -27.38
CA LYS A 101 -2.60 -1.83 -27.09
C LYS A 101 -2.27 -1.67 -25.61
N ARG A 102 -2.75 -0.60 -24.96
CA ARG A 102 -2.58 -0.37 -23.51
C ARG A 102 -3.33 -1.43 -22.69
N GLN A 103 -4.61 -1.69 -22.99
CA GLN A 103 -5.40 -2.71 -22.29
C GLN A 103 -4.76 -4.10 -22.37
N PHE A 104 -4.19 -4.45 -23.53
CA PHE A 104 -3.41 -5.68 -23.71
C PHE A 104 -2.11 -5.66 -22.91
N SER A 105 -1.36 -4.56 -22.91
CA SER A 105 -0.13 -4.41 -22.12
C SER A 105 -0.38 -4.69 -20.64
N MET A 106 -1.39 -4.04 -20.07
CA MET A 106 -1.75 -4.20 -18.65
C MET A 106 -2.31 -5.60 -18.36
N SER A 107 -3.18 -6.12 -19.22
CA SER A 107 -3.78 -7.44 -19.03
C SER A 107 -2.79 -8.60 -19.17
N ASN A 108 -1.64 -8.38 -19.79
CA ASN A 108 -0.57 -9.37 -19.91
C ASN A 108 0.26 -9.53 -18.63
N VAL A 109 0.16 -8.58 -17.68
CA VAL A 109 0.78 -8.70 -16.36
C VAL A 109 -0.19 -9.42 -15.42
N LEU A 110 0.06 -10.71 -15.19
CA LEU A 110 -0.78 -11.57 -14.35
C LEU A 110 -0.32 -11.59 -12.88
N GLY A 111 0.88 -11.07 -12.60
CA GLY A 111 1.50 -11.10 -11.28
C GLY A 111 1.84 -12.53 -10.86
N THR A 112 1.59 -12.86 -9.58
CA THR A 112 1.97 -14.15 -8.99
C THR A 112 1.28 -15.33 -9.65
N ASN A 113 0.08 -15.13 -10.21
CA ASN A 113 -0.65 -16.14 -10.97
C ASN A 113 0.06 -16.55 -12.27
N ALA A 114 1.09 -15.83 -12.74
CA ALA A 114 1.92 -16.29 -13.87
C ALA A 114 2.82 -17.48 -13.50
N LEU A 115 3.06 -17.73 -12.20
CA LEU A 115 3.92 -18.82 -11.75
C LEU A 115 3.36 -20.21 -12.12
N PRO A 116 4.25 -21.17 -12.42
CA PRO A 116 3.91 -22.60 -12.43
C PRO A 116 3.24 -23.02 -11.13
N ASP A 117 2.36 -24.04 -11.18
CA ASP A 117 1.51 -24.40 -10.04
C ASP A 117 2.30 -24.80 -8.79
N ASP A 118 3.45 -25.47 -8.93
CA ASP A 118 4.35 -25.82 -7.83
C ASP A 118 4.96 -24.58 -7.17
N GLN A 119 5.47 -23.63 -7.97
CA GLN A 119 6.05 -22.39 -7.48
C GLN A 119 5.00 -21.45 -6.89
N PHE A 120 3.80 -21.40 -7.49
CA PHE A 120 2.66 -20.65 -6.98
C PHE A 120 2.25 -21.16 -5.60
N ASN A 121 2.09 -22.48 -5.43
CA ASN A 121 1.76 -23.07 -4.13
C ASN A 121 2.86 -22.81 -3.09
N GLN A 122 4.13 -22.86 -3.50
CA GLN A 122 5.24 -22.50 -2.62
C GLN A 122 5.18 -21.03 -2.19
N PHE A 123 4.87 -20.12 -3.11
CA PHE A 123 4.73 -18.69 -2.84
C PHE A 123 3.63 -18.42 -1.81
N ILE A 124 2.44 -18.99 -2.01
CA ILE A 124 1.32 -18.85 -1.08
C ILE A 124 1.71 -19.36 0.30
N ASN A 125 2.27 -20.57 0.39
CA ASN A 125 2.67 -21.18 1.66
C ASN A 125 3.74 -20.36 2.41
N VAL A 126 4.74 -19.84 1.70
CA VAL A 126 5.80 -19.00 2.30
C VAL A 126 5.22 -17.68 2.84
N THR A 127 4.37 -17.02 2.06
CA THR A 127 3.73 -15.75 2.46
C THR A 127 2.78 -15.93 3.64
N GLU A 128 1.96 -16.99 3.64
CA GLU A 128 1.07 -17.32 4.75
C GLU A 128 1.84 -17.63 6.04
N GLN A 129 2.95 -18.37 5.96
CA GLN A 129 3.79 -18.65 7.12
C GLN A 129 4.42 -17.37 7.68
N MET A 130 4.97 -16.49 6.83
CA MET A 130 5.52 -15.19 7.29
C MET A 130 4.44 -14.33 7.97
N SER A 131 3.25 -14.25 7.38
CA SER A 131 2.10 -13.53 7.96
C SER A 131 1.66 -14.13 9.29
N SER A 132 1.64 -15.46 9.41
CA SER A 132 1.32 -16.15 10.66
C SER A 132 2.34 -15.88 11.76
N ILE A 133 3.63 -15.92 11.44
CA ILE A 133 4.71 -15.62 12.39
C ILE A 133 4.57 -14.19 12.90
N TYR A 134 4.42 -13.23 11.98
CA TYR A 134 4.29 -11.81 12.33
C TYR A 134 3.06 -11.56 13.22
N SER A 135 1.88 -12.07 12.83
CA SER A 135 0.63 -11.83 13.58
C SER A 135 0.56 -12.53 14.95
N LYS A 136 1.25 -13.67 15.11
CA LYS A 136 1.22 -14.48 16.35
C LYS A 136 2.40 -14.23 17.28
N ALA A 137 3.39 -13.44 16.87
CA ALA A 137 4.57 -13.14 17.68
C ALA A 137 4.16 -12.50 19.02
N LYS A 138 4.77 -13.01 20.11
CA LYS A 138 4.51 -12.58 21.49
C LYS A 138 5.82 -12.36 22.23
N ILE A 139 5.88 -11.28 22.97
CA ILE A 139 7.07 -10.88 23.74
C ILE A 139 6.77 -10.98 25.24
N CYS A 140 7.77 -11.34 26.02
CA CYS A 140 7.65 -11.32 27.48
C CYS A 140 7.67 -9.87 28.00
N ASP A 141 6.84 -9.59 28.99
CA ASP A 141 6.78 -8.28 29.64
C ASP A 141 8.13 -7.93 30.30
N TYR A 142 8.52 -6.66 30.18
CA TYR A 142 9.80 -6.14 30.69
C TYR A 142 9.92 -6.29 32.21
N LYS A 143 8.83 -6.06 32.95
CA LYS A 143 8.78 -6.10 34.42
C LYS A 143 8.41 -7.49 34.94
N ASN A 144 7.56 -8.20 34.24
CA ASN A 144 7.12 -9.55 34.58
C ASN A 144 7.50 -10.58 33.50
N LYS A 145 8.71 -11.14 33.62
CA LYS A 145 9.27 -12.08 32.62
C LYS A 145 8.47 -13.37 32.44
N THR A 146 7.54 -13.72 33.35
CA THR A 146 6.68 -14.90 33.17
C THR A 146 5.43 -14.59 32.34
N LYS A 147 5.11 -13.32 32.13
CA LYS A 147 4.00 -12.88 31.28
C LYS A 147 4.50 -12.71 29.84
N CYS A 148 4.23 -13.71 28.98
CA CYS A 148 4.70 -13.74 27.59
C CYS A 148 3.55 -13.75 26.57
N ASP A 149 2.67 -12.78 26.71
CA ASP A 149 1.45 -12.60 25.91
C ASP A 149 1.37 -11.22 25.25
N MET A 150 2.42 -10.39 25.33
CA MET A 150 2.44 -9.04 24.75
C MET A 150 2.52 -9.13 23.22
N ARG A 151 1.50 -8.61 22.51
CA ARG A 151 1.45 -8.61 21.04
C ARG A 151 1.80 -7.22 20.50
N LEU A 152 2.11 -7.15 19.20
CA LEU A 152 2.39 -5.88 18.52
C LEU A 152 1.28 -4.86 18.79
N GLU A 153 0.03 -5.26 18.54
CA GLU A 153 -1.15 -4.44 18.76
C GLU A 153 -2.12 -5.11 19.75
N PRO A 154 -2.66 -4.33 20.74
CA PRO A 154 -2.32 -2.94 21.04
C PRO A 154 -1.08 -2.80 21.97
N GLU A 155 -0.59 -3.87 22.60
CA GLU A 155 0.29 -3.71 23.76
C GLU A 155 1.63 -3.04 23.44
N LEU A 156 2.39 -3.54 22.46
CA LEU A 156 3.72 -2.99 22.16
C LEU A 156 3.63 -1.60 21.51
N THR A 157 2.64 -1.36 20.64
CA THR A 157 2.43 -0.05 20.01
C THR A 157 2.10 1.02 21.05
N GLU A 158 1.23 0.72 22.02
CA GLU A 158 0.93 1.64 23.12
C GLU A 158 2.14 1.92 24.00
N ILE A 159 2.92 0.88 24.34
CA ILE A 159 4.12 1.04 25.16
C ILE A 159 5.15 1.91 24.44
N LEU A 160 5.43 1.65 23.17
CA LEU A 160 6.39 2.45 22.41
C LEU A 160 5.92 3.89 22.26
N ALA A 161 4.62 4.14 22.13
CA ALA A 161 4.07 5.48 22.03
C ALA A 161 4.19 6.26 23.37
N LYS A 162 3.96 5.60 24.51
CA LYS A 162 3.78 6.26 25.82
C LYS A 162 5.00 6.18 26.74
N SER A 163 5.77 5.09 26.70
CA SER A 163 6.90 4.89 27.60
C SER A 163 8.06 5.84 27.27
N ARG A 164 8.76 6.24 28.33
CA ARG A 164 9.97 7.09 28.27
C ARG A 164 11.11 6.44 29.06
N ASP A 165 11.07 5.13 29.25
CA ASP A 165 12.17 4.34 29.81
C ASP A 165 12.96 3.71 28.65
N PRO A 166 14.21 4.14 28.39
CA PRO A 166 15.02 3.62 27.29
C PRO A 166 15.20 2.09 27.32
N GLU A 167 15.35 1.49 28.50
CA GLU A 167 15.62 0.04 28.59
C GLU A 167 14.33 -0.78 28.38
N GLU A 168 13.17 -0.26 28.81
CA GLU A 168 11.87 -0.85 28.48
C GLU A 168 11.60 -0.81 26.97
N LEU A 169 11.81 0.36 26.35
CA LEU A 169 11.65 0.55 24.90
C LEU A 169 12.59 -0.37 24.11
N LYS A 170 13.84 -0.51 24.57
CA LYS A 170 14.86 -1.37 23.96
C LYS A 170 14.47 -2.84 24.07
N HIS A 171 14.00 -3.29 25.22
CA HIS A 171 13.55 -4.66 25.46
C HIS A 171 12.48 -5.08 24.44
N TYR A 172 11.43 -4.26 24.27
CA TYR A 172 10.36 -4.56 23.33
C TYR A 172 10.79 -4.44 21.86
N TRP A 173 11.62 -3.45 21.54
CA TRP A 173 12.15 -3.27 20.19
C TRP A 173 12.99 -4.47 19.73
N VAL A 174 13.86 -5.00 20.62
CA VAL A 174 14.70 -6.16 20.35
C VAL A 174 13.86 -7.42 20.33
N GLY A 175 13.03 -7.63 21.36
CA GLY A 175 12.18 -8.80 21.47
C GLY A 175 11.28 -8.98 20.24
N TRP A 176 10.66 -7.90 19.76
CA TRP A 176 9.82 -7.94 18.55
C TRP A 176 10.57 -8.49 17.34
N ARG A 177 11.78 -8.00 17.08
CA ARG A 177 12.60 -8.43 15.93
C ARG A 177 13.07 -9.86 16.07
N ASP A 178 13.36 -10.29 17.29
CA ASP A 178 13.80 -11.66 17.57
C ASP A 178 12.66 -12.67 17.46
N ALA A 179 11.43 -12.30 17.82
CA ALA A 179 10.26 -13.18 17.74
C ALA A 179 9.59 -13.21 16.35
N SER A 180 9.79 -12.18 15.53
CA SER A 180 9.19 -12.07 14.19
C SER A 180 10.25 -12.17 13.10
N GLY A 181 11.07 -11.13 12.96
CA GLY A 181 12.02 -10.97 11.86
C GLY A 181 13.01 -12.14 11.73
N LYS A 182 13.57 -12.61 12.85
CA LYS A 182 14.47 -13.77 12.87
C LYS A 182 13.80 -15.04 12.34
N GLU A 183 12.58 -15.34 12.78
CA GLU A 183 11.85 -16.55 12.40
C GLU A 183 11.43 -16.51 10.92
N CYS A 184 11.20 -15.32 10.36
CA CYS A 184 10.86 -15.16 8.95
C CYS A 184 12.07 -15.15 8.00
N ARG A 185 13.31 -15.15 8.50
CA ARG A 185 14.51 -14.97 7.66
C ARG A 185 14.60 -15.98 6.51
N GLU A 186 14.50 -17.27 6.81
CA GLU A 186 14.66 -18.32 5.80
C GLU A 186 13.46 -18.38 4.84
N LEU A 187 12.28 -18.00 5.30
CA LEU A 187 11.09 -17.83 4.47
C LEU A 187 11.28 -16.65 3.50
N TYR A 188 11.85 -15.53 3.98
CA TYR A 188 12.09 -14.35 3.16
C TYR A 188 13.06 -14.63 2.01
N LYS A 189 14.09 -15.46 2.24
CA LYS A 189 14.98 -15.90 1.15
C LYS A 189 14.24 -16.67 0.06
N GLN A 190 13.35 -17.58 0.46
CA GLN A 190 12.52 -18.33 -0.49
C GLN A 190 11.58 -17.40 -1.25
N TYR A 191 10.96 -16.45 -0.54
CA TYR A 191 10.11 -15.41 -1.12
C TYR A 191 10.86 -14.62 -2.21
N VAL A 192 12.09 -14.15 -1.94
CA VAL A 192 12.89 -13.38 -2.93
C VAL A 192 13.17 -14.20 -4.19
N VAL A 193 13.50 -15.49 -4.05
CA VAL A 193 13.69 -16.39 -5.20
C VAL A 193 12.41 -16.51 -6.03
N LEU A 194 11.26 -16.66 -5.38
CA LEU A 194 9.96 -16.77 -6.03
C LEU A 194 9.52 -15.47 -6.71
N LYS A 195 9.82 -14.29 -6.12
CA LYS A 195 9.62 -12.98 -6.78
C LYS A 195 10.46 -12.84 -8.04
N GLY A 196 11.67 -13.39 -8.05
CA GLY A 196 12.50 -13.49 -9.25
C GLY A 196 11.88 -14.36 -10.35
N ALA A 197 11.29 -15.50 -9.96
CA ALA A 197 10.57 -16.38 -10.89
C ALA A 197 9.28 -15.72 -11.43
N GLU A 198 8.56 -15.00 -10.58
CA GLU A 198 7.34 -14.27 -10.94
C GLU A 198 7.63 -13.18 -11.99
N ALA A 199 8.70 -12.41 -11.81
CA ALA A 199 9.13 -11.41 -12.77
C ALA A 199 9.33 -12.02 -14.17
N LYS A 200 10.09 -13.12 -14.23
CA LYS A 200 10.35 -13.85 -15.48
C LYS A 200 9.08 -14.41 -16.12
N ALA A 201 8.18 -14.95 -15.30
CA ALA A 201 6.90 -15.49 -15.78
C ALA A 201 5.99 -14.40 -16.38
N ASN A 202 6.13 -13.15 -15.94
CA ASN A 202 5.45 -11.99 -16.50
C ASN A 202 6.23 -11.30 -17.63
N GLY A 203 7.38 -11.84 -18.07
CA GLY A 203 8.18 -11.26 -19.15
C GLY A 203 9.11 -10.12 -18.72
N PHE A 204 9.45 -10.03 -17.43
CA PHE A 204 10.40 -9.05 -16.89
C PHE A 204 11.68 -9.73 -16.42
N ASP A 205 12.83 -9.23 -16.88
CA ASP A 205 14.15 -9.68 -16.39
C ASP A 205 14.52 -9.09 -15.02
N ASP A 206 13.85 -8.00 -14.64
CA ASP A 206 14.08 -7.27 -13.39
C ASP A 206 12.78 -7.24 -12.57
N PRO A 207 12.74 -7.88 -11.38
CA PRO A 207 11.56 -7.88 -10.53
C PRO A 207 11.13 -6.48 -10.07
N VAL A 208 12.06 -5.53 -10.01
CA VAL A 208 11.76 -4.13 -9.66
C VAL A 208 11.01 -3.44 -10.79
N LYS A 209 11.27 -3.79 -12.06
CA LYS A 209 10.48 -3.29 -13.20
C LYS A 209 9.06 -3.82 -13.21
N LEU A 210 8.86 -5.08 -12.85
CA LEU A 210 7.51 -5.63 -12.66
C LEU A 210 6.78 -4.87 -11.55
N TRP A 211 7.46 -4.62 -10.43
CA TRP A 211 6.85 -3.95 -9.31
C TRP A 211 6.49 -2.49 -9.61
N ASN A 212 7.38 -1.74 -10.24
CA ASN A 212 7.15 -0.34 -10.61
C ASN A 212 6.41 -0.19 -11.96
N PHE A 213 5.79 -1.26 -12.48
CA PHE A 213 5.20 -1.28 -13.82
C PHE A 213 4.08 -0.24 -13.98
N ASP A 214 3.27 -0.03 -12.94
CA ASP A 214 2.15 0.92 -12.91
C ASP A 214 2.58 2.39 -12.98
N PHE A 215 3.82 2.71 -12.62
CA PHE A 215 4.35 4.07 -12.75
C PHE A 215 4.70 4.46 -14.19
N GLU A 216 4.85 3.48 -15.09
CA GLU A 216 5.13 3.67 -16.52
C GLU A 216 6.26 4.68 -16.81
N SER A 217 7.29 4.68 -15.96
CA SER A 217 8.37 5.66 -16.00
C SER A 217 9.74 5.00 -15.87
N ASP A 218 10.54 5.10 -16.94
CA ASP A 218 11.93 4.62 -16.96
C ASP A 218 12.83 5.39 -15.99
N SER A 219 12.45 6.61 -15.59
CA SER A 219 13.22 7.47 -14.68
C SER A 219 12.71 7.42 -13.24
N PHE A 220 11.70 6.61 -12.92
CA PHE A 220 11.03 6.60 -11.62
C PHE A 220 12.01 6.59 -10.43
N GLU A 221 12.93 5.62 -10.39
CA GLU A 221 13.90 5.49 -9.29
C GLU A 221 14.80 6.73 -9.14
N ASN A 222 15.23 7.31 -10.27
CA ASN A 222 16.06 8.51 -10.28
C ASN A 222 15.27 9.73 -9.81
N ASP A 223 13.99 9.83 -10.19
CA ASP A 223 13.16 10.96 -9.81
C ASP A 223 12.82 10.94 -8.32
N ILE A 224 12.56 9.76 -7.74
CA ILE A 224 12.40 9.60 -6.29
C ILE A 224 13.69 9.97 -5.55
N GLN A 225 14.87 9.54 -6.04
CA GLN A 225 16.17 9.94 -5.45
C GLN A 225 16.36 11.47 -5.48
N LYS A 226 16.03 12.15 -6.59
CA LYS A 226 16.12 13.62 -6.67
C LYS A 226 15.15 14.30 -5.71
N LEU A 227 13.94 13.78 -5.53
CA LEU A 227 12.97 14.31 -4.58
C LEU A 227 13.48 14.19 -3.14
N TRP A 228 14.08 13.05 -2.79
CA TRP A 228 14.74 12.87 -1.51
C TRP A 228 15.87 13.89 -1.30
N GLU A 229 16.73 14.10 -2.31
CA GLU A 229 17.84 15.07 -2.20
C GLU A 229 17.37 16.50 -1.94
N GLN A 230 16.23 16.90 -2.51
CA GLN A 230 15.60 18.21 -2.26
C GLN A 230 15.07 18.34 -0.82
N LEU A 231 14.54 17.25 -0.26
CA LEU A 231 13.94 17.22 1.09
C LEU A 231 14.98 17.00 2.20
N ARG A 232 16.10 16.36 1.88
CA ARG A 232 17.18 16.00 2.81
C ARG A 232 17.63 17.16 3.70
N PRO A 233 17.86 18.40 3.22
CA PRO A 233 18.28 19.51 4.09
C PRO A 233 17.27 19.86 5.18
N PHE A 234 15.96 19.72 4.89
CA PHE A 234 14.92 19.97 5.89
C PHE A 234 14.83 18.82 6.89
N TYR A 235 14.89 17.58 6.41
CA TYR A 235 14.93 16.40 7.28
C TYR A 235 16.13 16.44 8.24
N GLN A 236 17.31 16.85 7.78
CA GLN A 236 18.50 16.97 8.63
C GLN A 236 18.32 17.99 9.75
N GLN A 237 17.61 19.09 9.51
CA GLN A 237 17.27 20.06 10.57
C GLN A 237 16.29 19.47 11.59
N LEU A 238 15.25 18.77 11.12
CA LEU A 238 14.30 18.08 11.99
C LEU A 238 15.01 17.00 12.83
N HIS A 239 15.84 16.17 12.20
CA HIS A 239 16.64 15.13 12.86
C HIS A 239 17.55 15.72 13.94
N ALA A 240 18.32 16.77 13.61
CA ALA A 240 19.21 17.41 14.56
C ALA A 240 18.45 18.02 15.75
N TYR A 241 17.29 18.64 15.48
CA TYR A 241 16.42 19.18 16.53
C TYR A 241 15.89 18.09 17.46
N VAL A 242 15.34 17.01 16.89
CA VAL A 242 14.82 15.87 17.66
C VAL A 242 15.94 15.21 18.46
N ARG A 243 17.12 15.02 17.87
CA ARG A 243 18.30 14.47 18.56
C ARG A 243 18.70 15.33 19.76
N ASP A 244 18.78 16.65 19.61
CA ASP A 244 19.10 17.57 20.72
C ASP A 244 18.07 17.45 21.87
N LYS A 245 16.78 17.34 21.55
CA LYS A 245 15.71 17.14 22.54
C LYS A 245 15.82 15.78 23.25
N LEU A 246 16.14 14.73 22.51
CA LEU A 246 16.35 13.39 23.08
C LEU A 246 17.60 13.35 23.98
N VAL A 247 18.70 14.01 23.59
CA VAL A 247 19.90 14.16 24.43
C VAL A 247 19.56 14.88 25.73
N LYS A 248 18.76 15.96 25.68
CA LYS A 248 18.31 16.66 26.89
C LYS A 248 17.43 15.81 27.80
N LYS A 249 16.64 14.90 27.23
CA LYS A 249 15.73 14.00 27.96
C LYS A 249 16.44 12.79 28.57
N TYR A 250 17.31 12.13 27.79
CA TYR A 250 17.89 10.82 28.12
C TYR A 250 19.38 10.86 28.49
N GLY A 251 20.07 11.96 28.19
CA GLY A 251 21.50 12.11 28.43
C GLY A 251 22.37 11.55 27.30
N GLU A 252 23.65 11.97 27.28
CA GLU A 252 24.62 11.61 26.24
C GLU A 252 25.06 10.15 26.27
N SER A 253 24.87 9.45 27.39
CA SER A 253 25.13 8.02 27.50
C SER A 253 24.10 7.16 26.74
N VAL A 254 22.92 7.72 26.47
CA VAL A 254 21.82 7.03 25.77
C VAL A 254 21.71 7.51 24.32
N VAL A 255 21.88 8.82 24.07
CA VAL A 255 21.80 9.40 22.73
C VAL A 255 23.06 10.22 22.45
N SER A 256 23.78 9.87 21.40
CA SER A 256 24.96 10.63 20.97
C SER A 256 24.56 12.03 20.46
N LYS A 257 25.30 13.06 20.85
CA LYS A 257 25.10 14.44 20.32
C LYS A 257 25.36 14.56 18.82
N ASN A 258 26.30 13.76 18.32
CA ASN A 258 26.82 13.87 16.95
C ASN A 258 26.57 12.62 16.11
N GLY A 259 26.05 11.55 16.71
CA GLY A 259 25.78 10.27 16.03
C GLY A 259 24.34 10.10 15.56
N PRO A 260 24.01 8.91 15.04
CA PRO A 260 22.64 8.50 14.76
C PRO A 260 21.75 8.50 16.01
N ILE A 261 20.42 8.53 15.84
CA ILE A 261 19.47 8.36 16.95
C ILE A 261 19.16 6.86 17.12
N PRO A 262 19.17 6.32 18.35
CA PRO A 262 18.74 4.95 18.59
C PRO A 262 17.27 4.74 18.17
N ALA A 263 17.03 3.79 17.27
CA ALA A 263 15.75 3.62 16.59
C ALA A 263 14.54 3.28 17.50
N HIS A 264 14.79 2.83 18.73
CA HIS A 264 13.74 2.48 19.72
C HIS A 264 13.16 3.69 20.49
N LEU A 265 13.73 4.88 20.35
CA LEU A 265 13.35 6.06 21.15
C LEU A 265 12.35 7.00 20.46
N LEU A 266 11.85 6.62 19.28
CA LEU A 266 11.11 7.53 18.40
C LEU A 266 9.59 7.29 18.40
N GLY A 267 9.07 6.66 19.45
CA GLY A 267 7.62 6.56 19.67
C GLY A 267 6.89 5.55 18.77
N ASN A 268 7.61 4.76 17.97
CA ASN A 268 7.07 3.81 17.00
C ASN A 268 8.04 2.63 16.81
N MET A 269 7.51 1.41 16.55
CA MET A 269 8.30 0.16 16.45
C MET A 269 9.39 0.19 15.37
N TRP A 270 9.16 0.94 14.29
CA TRP A 270 10.07 1.07 13.15
C TRP A 270 10.69 2.46 13.05
N ALA A 271 10.33 3.38 13.95
CA ALA A 271 10.67 4.81 13.87
C ALA A 271 10.31 5.44 12.52
N GLN A 272 9.19 5.02 11.93
CA GLN A 272 8.71 5.56 10.66
C GLN A 272 7.95 6.89 10.84
N THR A 273 7.33 7.10 11.99
CA THR A 273 6.70 8.34 12.41
C THR A 273 7.09 8.65 13.84
N TRP A 274 7.22 9.93 14.17
CA TRP A 274 7.80 10.42 15.43
C TRP A 274 6.83 11.30 16.23
N SER A 275 5.56 11.41 15.82
CA SER A 275 4.55 12.24 16.53
C SER A 275 4.33 11.81 17.98
N ASN A 276 4.49 10.52 18.28
CA ASN A 276 4.31 10.00 19.64
C ASN A 276 5.33 10.52 20.67
N ILE A 277 6.42 11.16 20.24
CA ILE A 277 7.39 11.82 21.15
C ILE A 277 7.20 13.35 21.23
N ASN A 278 6.04 13.87 20.80
CA ASN A 278 5.74 15.29 20.81
C ASN A 278 5.87 15.93 22.21
N ASP A 279 5.60 15.18 23.28
CA ASP A 279 5.82 15.59 24.68
C ASP A 279 7.30 15.86 25.01
N ILE A 280 8.26 15.27 24.28
CA ILE A 280 9.70 15.50 24.45
C ILE A 280 10.16 16.69 23.61
N VAL A 281 9.68 16.77 22.37
CA VAL A 281 10.27 17.68 21.37
C VAL A 281 9.56 19.03 21.31
N ASN A 282 8.29 19.12 21.67
CA ASN A 282 7.53 20.36 21.61
C ASN A 282 8.16 21.43 22.53
N PRO A 283 8.62 22.58 22.02
CA PRO A 283 9.26 23.61 22.84
C PRO A 283 8.26 24.47 23.61
N PHE A 284 6.97 24.39 23.28
CA PHE A 284 5.90 25.19 23.87
C PHE A 284 5.17 24.36 24.93
N HIS A 285 5.79 24.19 26.09
CA HIS A 285 5.15 23.60 27.27
C HIS A 285 4.43 24.70 28.06
N GLY A 286 3.14 24.51 28.38
CA GLY A 286 2.55 25.18 29.55
C GLY A 286 1.34 26.10 29.35
N GLU A 287 0.98 26.57 28.15
CA GLU A 287 -0.23 27.39 27.99
C GLU A 287 -1.00 27.01 26.73
N GLY A 288 -2.31 26.75 26.89
CA GLY A 288 -3.17 26.24 25.83
C GLY A 288 -3.02 24.74 25.63
N THR A 289 -3.47 23.93 26.60
CA THR A 289 -3.87 22.55 26.28
C THR A 289 -4.70 22.62 25.02
N LYS A 290 -4.30 21.93 23.94
CA LYS A 290 -5.22 21.61 22.83
C LYS A 290 -6.55 21.29 23.52
N GLU A 291 -7.58 22.11 23.32
CA GLU A 291 -8.92 21.59 23.44
C GLU A 291 -8.92 20.43 22.48
N SER A 292 -8.83 19.23 23.04
CA SER A 292 -8.67 18.03 22.26
C SER A 292 -9.93 17.94 21.42
N ALA A 293 -9.81 18.05 20.09
CA ALA A 293 -10.97 17.97 19.21
C ALA A 293 -11.74 16.68 19.51
N THR A 294 -11.06 15.60 19.90
CA THR A 294 -11.64 14.39 20.49
C THR A 294 -12.59 14.65 21.67
N LYS A 295 -12.19 15.43 22.68
CA LYS A 295 -13.05 15.75 23.83
C LYS A 295 -14.31 16.51 23.39
N GLU A 296 -14.15 17.45 22.46
CA GLU A 296 -15.26 18.25 21.96
C GLU A 296 -16.18 17.41 21.04
N MET A 297 -15.63 16.51 20.23
CA MET A 297 -16.38 15.52 19.44
C MET A 297 -17.25 14.65 20.34
N VAL A 298 -16.69 14.09 21.42
CA VAL A 298 -17.43 13.29 22.41
C VAL A 298 -18.53 14.13 23.06
N LYS A 299 -18.23 15.35 23.51
CA LYS A 299 -19.20 16.27 24.11
C LYS A 299 -20.33 16.66 23.16
N GLN A 300 -20.04 16.81 21.87
CA GLN A 300 -21.02 17.09 20.81
C GLN A 300 -21.76 15.85 20.30
N GLY A 301 -21.57 14.69 20.94
CA GLY A 301 -22.23 13.43 20.58
C GLY A 301 -21.88 12.95 19.18
N TYR A 302 -20.60 13.02 18.79
CA TYR A 302 -20.15 12.39 17.56
C TYR A 302 -20.27 10.86 17.65
N THR A 303 -20.57 10.25 16.52
CA THR A 303 -20.59 8.81 16.30
C THR A 303 -19.83 8.52 15.00
N PRO A 304 -19.35 7.29 14.77
CA PRO A 304 -18.72 6.92 13.50
C PRO A 304 -19.58 7.26 12.28
N MET A 305 -20.89 7.01 12.36
CA MET A 305 -21.85 7.40 11.32
C MET A 305 -21.88 8.91 11.08
N LYS A 306 -21.80 9.73 12.13
CA LYS A 306 -21.74 11.19 11.99
C LYS A 306 -20.42 11.64 11.35
N MET A 307 -19.30 10.98 11.68
CA MET A 307 -17.98 11.25 11.09
C MET A 307 -17.98 10.93 9.59
N ALA A 308 -18.55 9.79 9.18
CA ALA A 308 -18.70 9.42 7.77
C ALA A 308 -19.60 10.40 7.00
N LYS A 309 -20.75 10.80 7.58
CA LYS A 309 -21.63 11.81 6.94
C LYS A 309 -20.96 13.17 6.80
N LEU A 310 -20.17 13.57 7.79
CA LEU A 310 -19.40 14.80 7.73
C LEU A 310 -18.36 14.76 6.59
N SER A 311 -17.74 13.59 6.38
CA SER A 311 -16.83 13.38 5.26
C SER A 311 -17.56 13.42 3.91
N GLU A 312 -18.73 12.79 3.77
CA GLU A 312 -19.57 12.94 2.56
C GLU A 312 -19.90 14.42 2.29
N ASP A 313 -20.29 15.18 3.31
CA ASP A 313 -20.61 16.61 3.16
C ASP A 313 -19.39 17.42 2.70
N PHE A 314 -18.18 17.05 3.12
CA PHE A 314 -16.94 17.65 2.61
C PHE A 314 -16.81 17.40 1.10
N PHE A 315 -16.91 16.15 0.65
CA PHE A 315 -16.75 15.79 -0.76
C PHE A 315 -17.84 16.42 -1.66
N LYS A 316 -19.09 16.45 -1.20
CA LYS A 316 -20.18 17.17 -1.87
C LYS A 316 -19.92 18.68 -1.95
N SER A 317 -19.29 19.27 -0.94
CA SER A 317 -18.98 20.71 -0.94
C SER A 317 -17.96 21.13 -2.01
N ILE A 318 -17.17 20.17 -2.51
CA ILE A 318 -16.25 20.35 -3.64
C ILE A 318 -16.80 19.74 -4.94
N ASN A 319 -18.12 19.51 -5.01
CA ASN A 319 -18.86 19.04 -6.18
C ASN A 319 -18.54 17.60 -6.61
N LEU A 320 -18.15 16.73 -5.65
CA LEU A 320 -18.12 15.28 -5.87
C LEU A 320 -19.45 14.61 -5.52
N THR A 321 -19.57 13.33 -5.86
CA THR A 321 -20.82 12.57 -5.84
C THR A 321 -21.18 12.16 -4.41
N ALA A 322 -22.46 12.16 -4.07
CA ALA A 322 -22.89 11.60 -2.78
C ALA A 322 -22.64 10.08 -2.73
N MET A 323 -22.44 9.53 -1.53
CA MET A 323 -22.23 8.10 -1.39
C MET A 323 -23.50 7.33 -1.80
N PRO A 324 -23.36 6.20 -2.53
CA PRO A 324 -24.50 5.36 -2.88
C PRO A 324 -25.27 4.85 -1.65
N LYS A 325 -26.54 4.51 -1.82
CA LYS A 325 -27.36 3.94 -0.73
C LYS A 325 -26.74 2.66 -0.14
N THR A 326 -26.20 1.82 -1.02
CA THR A 326 -25.49 0.57 -0.70
C THR A 326 -24.29 0.79 0.22
N PHE A 327 -23.56 1.90 0.07
CA PHE A 327 -22.45 2.24 0.94
C PHE A 327 -22.90 2.34 2.40
N TRP A 328 -23.98 3.07 2.68
CA TRP A 328 -24.50 3.24 4.04
C TRP A 328 -25.11 1.97 4.62
N GLU A 329 -25.70 1.12 3.77
CA GLU A 329 -26.36 -0.12 4.20
C GLU A 329 -25.35 -1.25 4.48
N LYS A 330 -24.22 -1.28 3.75
CA LYS A 330 -23.30 -2.42 3.75
C LYS A 330 -21.93 -2.14 4.38
N SER A 331 -21.54 -0.87 4.57
CA SER A 331 -20.27 -0.53 5.21
C SER A 331 -20.27 -0.87 6.70
N ILE A 332 -19.08 -1.18 7.23
CA ILE A 332 -18.83 -1.36 8.66
C ILE A 332 -18.03 -0.15 9.11
N LEU A 333 -18.73 0.83 9.68
CA LEU A 333 -18.12 2.07 10.16
C LEU A 333 -17.76 2.01 11.65
N GLU A 334 -18.21 0.98 12.37
CA GLU A 334 -17.93 0.76 13.78
C GLU A 334 -17.72 -0.72 14.06
N ARG A 335 -16.95 -1.03 15.11
CA ARG A 335 -16.64 -2.41 15.45
C ARG A 335 -17.93 -3.16 15.84
N PRO A 336 -18.28 -4.26 15.16
CA PRO A 336 -19.42 -5.08 15.56
C PRO A 336 -19.16 -5.77 16.90
N THR A 337 -20.23 -6.01 17.66
CA THR A 337 -20.18 -6.68 18.97
C THR A 337 -20.48 -8.18 18.89
N ASP A 338 -21.00 -8.65 17.76
CA ASP A 338 -21.46 -10.02 17.51
C ASP A 338 -20.41 -10.92 16.84
N ARG A 339 -19.31 -10.35 16.33
CA ARG A 339 -18.29 -11.08 15.56
C ARG A 339 -16.91 -10.41 15.56
N GLU A 340 -15.89 -11.20 15.23
CA GLU A 340 -14.53 -10.72 15.02
C GLU A 340 -14.32 -10.26 13.58
N ILE A 341 -13.60 -9.15 13.38
CA ILE A 341 -13.31 -8.57 12.06
C ILE A 341 -11.87 -8.08 11.98
N VAL A 342 -11.37 -7.88 10.76
CA VAL A 342 -10.10 -7.16 10.55
C VAL A 342 -10.36 -5.67 10.75
N CYS A 343 -9.84 -5.07 11.82
CA CYS A 343 -10.16 -3.69 12.20
C CYS A 343 -9.42 -2.59 11.41
N HIS A 344 -8.32 -2.94 10.73
CA HIS A 344 -7.59 -1.97 9.90
C HIS A 344 -8.52 -1.32 8.88
N ALA A 345 -8.46 0.00 8.79
CA ALA A 345 -9.28 0.78 7.86
C ALA A 345 -8.99 0.36 6.41
N SER A 346 -10.04 0.30 5.60
CA SER A 346 -9.93 -0.09 4.19
C SER A 346 -11.20 0.30 3.43
N ALA A 347 -11.01 0.75 2.20
CA ALA A 347 -12.05 1.02 1.21
C ALA A 347 -12.10 -0.08 0.15
N TRP A 348 -13.32 -0.43 -0.29
CA TRP A 348 -13.58 -1.60 -1.12
C TRP A 348 -14.45 -1.23 -2.32
N ASP A 349 -13.98 -1.61 -3.51
CA ASP A 349 -14.78 -1.66 -4.74
C ASP A 349 -15.19 -3.12 -5.02
N PHE A 350 -16.50 -3.35 -5.19
CA PHE A 350 -17.04 -4.67 -5.54
C PHE A 350 -17.22 -4.83 -7.05
N SER A 351 -16.79 -3.87 -7.87
CA SER A 351 -16.85 -3.93 -9.33
C SER A 351 -18.26 -4.23 -9.86
N ASP A 352 -19.28 -3.68 -9.20
CA ASP A 352 -20.71 -3.87 -9.54
C ASP A 352 -21.41 -2.51 -9.64
N GLY A 353 -20.74 -1.54 -10.26
CA GLY A 353 -21.18 -0.16 -10.40
C GLY A 353 -21.12 0.63 -9.08
N ASP A 354 -22.14 0.48 -8.25
CA ASP A 354 -22.38 1.34 -7.08
C ASP A 354 -22.15 0.64 -5.72
N ASP A 355 -21.73 -0.63 -5.70
CA ASP A 355 -21.40 -1.35 -4.46
C ASP A 355 -19.95 -1.04 -4.04
N VAL A 356 -19.81 0.03 -3.25
CA VAL A 356 -18.57 0.46 -2.62
C VAL A 356 -18.75 0.50 -1.10
N ARG A 357 -17.72 0.14 -0.34
CA ARG A 357 -17.83 0.00 1.13
C ARG A 357 -16.57 0.41 1.86
N ILE A 358 -16.74 0.87 3.10
CA ILE A 358 -15.64 1.00 4.08
C ILE A 358 -15.77 -0.06 5.16
N LYS A 359 -14.64 -0.62 5.58
CA LYS A 359 -14.50 -1.46 6.78
C LYS A 359 -13.49 -0.82 7.72
N MET A 360 -13.97 -0.30 8.85
CA MET A 360 -13.18 0.46 9.81
C MET A 360 -13.77 0.32 11.23
N CYS A 361 -12.93 -0.01 12.22
CA CYS A 361 -13.32 -0.01 13.63
C CYS A 361 -13.19 1.39 14.25
N THR A 362 -13.94 2.35 13.71
CA THR A 362 -13.77 3.79 14.02
C THR A 362 -14.01 4.10 15.50
N GLU A 363 -13.05 4.77 16.13
CA GLU A 363 -13.24 5.42 17.42
C GLU A 363 -13.53 6.92 17.26
N VAL A 364 -14.24 7.52 18.23
CA VAL A 364 -14.59 8.94 18.16
C VAL A 364 -13.40 9.80 18.62
N ASN A 365 -12.49 10.12 17.69
CA ASN A 365 -11.35 11.00 17.94
C ASN A 365 -10.88 11.77 16.67
N GLU A 366 -9.99 12.74 16.84
CA GLU A 366 -9.48 13.60 15.74
C GLU A 366 -8.68 12.82 14.67
N GLU A 367 -7.98 11.76 15.07
CA GLU A 367 -7.17 10.93 14.17
C GLU A 367 -8.06 10.11 13.25
N GLU A 368 -9.00 9.36 13.83
CA GLU A 368 -9.99 8.53 13.13
C GLU A 368 -10.92 9.38 12.24
N LEU A 369 -11.17 10.65 12.59
CA LEU A 369 -11.86 11.58 11.68
C LEU A 369 -11.05 11.83 10.41
N GLY A 370 -9.74 11.97 10.53
CA GLY A 370 -8.84 12.08 9.38
C GLY A 370 -8.81 10.80 8.54
N VAL A 371 -8.73 9.63 9.19
CA VAL A 371 -8.76 8.33 8.51
C VAL A 371 -10.08 8.14 7.76
N MET A 372 -11.23 8.46 8.35
CA MET A 372 -12.52 8.40 7.67
C MET A 372 -12.55 9.21 6.37
N HIS A 373 -11.93 10.40 6.35
CA HIS A 373 -11.84 11.21 5.13
C HIS A 373 -10.85 10.64 4.10
N HIS A 374 -9.76 10.01 4.58
CA HIS A 374 -8.82 9.30 3.72
C HIS A 374 -9.53 8.14 3.00
N GLU A 375 -10.20 7.26 3.75
CA GLU A 375 -10.93 6.11 3.21
C GLU A 375 -12.06 6.53 2.27
N MET A 376 -12.82 7.58 2.60
CA MET A 376 -13.85 8.09 1.68
C MET A 376 -13.26 8.73 0.42
N GLY A 377 -12.00 9.19 0.45
CA GLY A 377 -11.28 9.61 -0.74
C GLY A 377 -11.05 8.47 -1.73
N HIS A 378 -10.78 7.25 -1.25
CA HIS A 378 -10.74 6.05 -2.09
C HIS A 378 -12.11 5.72 -2.67
N ILE A 379 -13.18 5.80 -1.86
CA ILE A 379 -14.55 5.55 -2.33
C ILE A 379 -14.93 6.51 -3.46
N GLU A 380 -14.64 7.79 -3.31
CA GLU A 380 -14.85 8.76 -4.39
C GLU A 380 -14.07 8.39 -5.63
N TYR A 381 -12.81 7.95 -5.51
CA TYR A 381 -12.02 7.55 -6.67
C TYR A 381 -12.65 6.34 -7.38
N PHE A 382 -13.12 5.32 -6.64
CA PHE A 382 -13.87 4.19 -7.18
C PHE A 382 -15.08 4.65 -8.02
N LEU A 383 -15.87 5.57 -7.47
CA LEU A 383 -17.05 6.10 -8.13
C LEU A 383 -16.72 6.91 -9.38
N GLN A 384 -15.59 7.62 -9.41
CA GLN A 384 -15.19 8.42 -10.57
C GLN A 384 -14.76 7.57 -11.77
N TYR A 385 -14.12 6.42 -11.56
CA TYR A 385 -13.66 5.56 -12.66
C TYR A 385 -14.54 4.32 -12.92
N LYS A 386 -15.66 4.15 -12.21
CA LYS A 386 -16.52 2.96 -12.30
C LYS A 386 -16.98 2.61 -13.73
N ASP A 387 -17.06 3.60 -14.62
CA ASP A 387 -17.51 3.42 -16.01
C ASP A 387 -16.34 3.13 -16.98
N GLN A 388 -15.09 3.10 -16.49
CA GLN A 388 -13.92 2.68 -17.28
C GLN A 388 -13.88 1.16 -17.49
N PRO A 389 -13.21 0.67 -18.54
CA PRO A 389 -12.85 -0.75 -18.66
C PRO A 389 -12.23 -1.28 -17.37
N GLN A 390 -12.54 -2.52 -16.99
CA GLN A 390 -12.11 -3.10 -15.72
C GLN A 390 -10.59 -3.00 -15.52
N VAL A 391 -9.81 -3.18 -16.59
CA VAL A 391 -8.34 -3.08 -16.54
C VAL A 391 -7.81 -1.69 -16.15
N TYR A 392 -8.63 -0.63 -16.26
CA TYR A 392 -8.26 0.74 -15.88
C TYR A 392 -8.89 1.21 -14.58
N ARG A 393 -9.65 0.38 -13.87
CA ARG A 393 -10.29 0.74 -12.59
C ARG A 393 -9.28 0.67 -11.44
N GLU A 394 -8.27 1.52 -11.53
CA GLU A 394 -7.21 1.73 -10.55
C GLU A 394 -6.76 3.20 -10.59
N GLY A 395 -5.89 3.60 -9.66
CA GLY A 395 -5.29 4.93 -9.70
C GLY A 395 -4.39 5.10 -10.94
N ALA A 396 -4.10 6.35 -11.33
CA ALA A 396 -3.17 6.60 -12.46
C ALA A 396 -1.79 5.94 -12.25
N ASN A 397 -1.40 5.79 -10.99
CA ASN A 397 -0.43 4.83 -10.47
C ASN A 397 -0.79 4.61 -8.98
N SER A 398 -0.12 3.67 -8.33
CA SER A 398 -0.32 3.36 -6.91
C SER A 398 -0.19 4.56 -5.97
N GLY A 399 0.67 5.54 -6.29
CA GLY A 399 0.80 6.77 -5.49
C GLY A 399 -0.41 7.70 -5.54
N PHE A 400 -1.18 7.71 -6.63
CA PHE A 400 -2.36 8.58 -6.75
C PHE A 400 -3.49 8.15 -5.82
N HIS A 401 -3.68 6.84 -5.62
CA HIS A 401 -4.78 6.32 -4.81
C HIS A 401 -4.66 6.79 -3.36
N GLU A 402 -3.46 6.68 -2.80
CA GLU A 402 -3.10 7.13 -1.44
C GLU A 402 -3.11 8.67 -1.32
N ALA A 403 -2.58 9.36 -2.32
CA ALA A 403 -2.44 10.82 -2.28
C ALA A 403 -3.80 11.55 -2.23
N ILE A 404 -4.85 11.02 -2.87
CA ILE A 404 -6.18 11.64 -2.83
C ILE A 404 -6.74 11.63 -1.41
N GLY A 405 -6.75 10.47 -0.75
CA GLY A 405 -7.24 10.35 0.62
C GLY A 405 -6.47 11.29 1.57
N ASP A 406 -5.14 11.26 1.49
CA ASP A 406 -4.27 12.09 2.34
C ASP A 406 -4.41 13.60 2.08
N THR A 407 -4.59 14.02 0.83
CA THR A 407 -4.79 15.44 0.48
C THR A 407 -6.05 16.00 1.15
N ILE A 408 -7.12 15.19 1.19
CA ILE A 408 -8.37 15.57 1.84
C ILE A 408 -8.20 15.59 3.36
N ALA A 409 -7.59 14.53 3.92
CA ALA A 409 -7.31 14.45 5.36
C ALA A 409 -6.47 15.64 5.87
N LEU A 410 -5.52 16.15 5.07
CA LEU A 410 -4.75 17.36 5.41
C LEU A 410 -5.64 18.59 5.58
N ASN A 411 -6.66 18.77 4.73
CA ASN A 411 -7.59 19.90 4.80
C ASN A 411 -8.50 19.82 6.03
N VAL A 412 -8.93 18.61 6.38
CA VAL A 412 -9.80 18.34 7.54
C VAL A 412 -9.10 18.70 8.84
N LYS A 413 -7.80 18.38 8.96
CA LYS A 413 -6.99 18.66 10.15
C LYS A 413 -6.66 20.14 10.35
N THR A 414 -7.00 21.02 9.41
CA THR A 414 -6.71 22.46 9.55
C THR A 414 -7.54 23.10 10.68
N THR A 415 -6.92 24.04 11.41
CA THR A 415 -7.61 24.82 12.46
C THR A 415 -8.85 25.53 11.92
N LYS A 416 -8.79 26.05 10.69
CA LYS A 416 -9.92 26.71 10.03
C LYS A 416 -11.10 25.77 9.85
N HIS A 417 -10.86 24.53 9.40
CA HIS A 417 -11.91 23.54 9.24
C HIS A 417 -12.45 23.09 10.60
N MET A 418 -11.58 22.74 11.55
CA MET A 418 -11.98 22.33 12.91
C MET A 418 -12.81 23.40 13.64
N ASN A 419 -12.50 24.68 13.45
CA ASN A 419 -13.30 25.79 13.98
C ASN A 419 -14.70 25.87 13.33
N LYS A 420 -14.79 25.62 12.02
CA LYS A 420 -16.10 25.56 11.32
C LYS A 420 -16.97 24.43 11.88
N LEU A 421 -16.35 23.32 12.27
CA LEU A 421 -17.00 22.20 12.96
C LEU A 421 -17.25 22.46 14.45
N LYS A 422 -16.81 23.61 14.98
CA LYS A 422 -16.84 23.96 16.41
C LYS A 422 -16.09 22.96 17.29
N LEU A 423 -15.10 22.27 16.75
CA LEU A 423 -14.25 21.31 17.49
C LEU A 423 -13.06 21.99 18.17
N LYS A 424 -12.79 23.26 17.83
CA LYS A 424 -11.79 24.13 18.46
C LYS A 424 -12.42 25.51 18.70
N SER A 425 -12.13 26.14 19.83
CA SER A 425 -12.78 27.40 20.28
C SER A 425 -12.15 28.69 19.77
N SER A 426 -10.87 28.71 19.34
CA SER A 426 -10.17 29.94 18.95
C SER A 426 -10.01 30.09 17.43
N SER A 427 -10.41 31.24 16.90
CA SER A 427 -10.24 31.59 15.47
C SER A 427 -8.83 32.09 15.14
N GLN A 428 -8.05 32.49 16.14
CA GLN A 428 -6.69 33.01 15.96
C GLN A 428 -5.67 32.01 16.49
N LYS A 429 -4.88 31.46 15.56
CA LYS A 429 -3.75 30.58 15.86
C LYS A 429 -2.55 31.46 16.20
N SER A 430 -1.99 31.31 17.40
CA SER A 430 -0.74 32.01 17.72
C SER A 430 0.40 31.50 16.84
N ARG A 431 1.52 32.25 16.80
CA ARG A 431 2.74 31.76 16.15
C ARG A 431 3.19 30.42 16.75
N GLU A 432 3.06 30.27 18.07
CA GLU A 432 3.44 29.06 18.81
C GLU A 432 2.54 27.89 18.45
N ASP A 433 1.22 28.09 18.38
CA ASP A 433 0.27 27.07 17.92
C ASP A 433 0.57 26.64 16.48
N THR A 434 0.94 27.59 15.62
CA THR A 434 1.32 27.30 14.23
C THR A 434 2.58 26.45 14.17
N LEU A 435 3.62 26.81 14.93
CA LEU A 435 4.87 26.06 14.98
C LEU A 435 4.69 24.68 15.60
N ARG A 436 3.84 24.53 16.62
CA ARG A 436 3.50 23.24 17.22
C ARG A 436 2.83 22.31 16.22
N ASP A 437 1.82 22.78 15.50
CA ASP A 437 1.11 21.96 14.52
C ASP A 437 2.00 21.61 13.31
N LEU A 438 2.88 22.52 12.89
CA LEU A 438 3.88 22.25 11.84
C LEU A 438 4.92 21.23 12.31
N LEU A 439 5.38 21.30 13.56
CA LEU A 439 6.30 20.31 14.12
C LEU A 439 5.65 18.94 14.20
N GLU A 440 4.41 18.84 14.69
CA GLU A 440 3.64 17.58 14.72
C GLU A 440 3.48 16.99 13.31
N THR A 441 3.10 17.83 12.33
CA THR A 441 3.01 17.41 10.92
C THR A 441 4.36 16.93 10.39
N ALA A 442 5.47 17.60 10.74
CA ALA A 442 6.80 17.22 10.31
C ALA A 442 7.26 15.89 10.94
N LEU A 443 6.94 15.66 12.21
CA LEU A 443 7.25 14.40 12.91
C LEU A 443 6.52 13.20 12.29
N ASP A 444 5.37 13.39 11.66
CA ASP A 444 4.69 12.34 10.91
C ASP A 444 5.16 12.29 9.46
N LYS A 445 4.91 13.35 8.69
CA LYS A 445 5.04 13.33 7.23
C LYS A 445 6.49 13.46 6.77
N VAL A 446 7.30 14.31 7.41
CA VAL A 446 8.70 14.52 7.00
C VAL A 446 9.61 13.42 7.52
N ALA A 447 9.37 12.92 8.73
CA ALA A 447 10.12 11.81 9.31
C ALA A 447 9.89 10.48 8.56
N PHE A 448 8.70 10.29 7.98
CA PHE A 448 8.35 9.10 7.20
C PHE A 448 9.09 9.04 5.85
N LEU A 449 9.31 10.16 5.17
CA LEU A 449 9.89 10.18 3.83
C LEU A 449 11.21 9.40 3.69
N PRO A 450 12.23 9.58 4.56
CA PRO A 450 13.44 8.75 4.46
C PRO A 450 13.20 7.27 4.76
N PHE A 451 12.22 6.94 5.60
CA PHE A 451 11.83 5.56 5.86
C PHE A 451 11.18 4.92 4.63
N GLY A 452 10.15 5.56 4.07
CA GLY A 452 9.48 5.09 2.84
C GLY A 452 10.44 5.02 1.66
N PHE A 453 11.39 5.96 1.55
CA PHE A 453 12.41 5.92 0.52
C PHE A 453 13.38 4.73 0.70
N LEU A 454 13.91 4.52 1.92
CA LEU A 454 14.94 3.50 2.11
C LEU A 454 14.39 2.07 2.10
N ILE A 455 13.14 1.85 2.50
CA ILE A 455 12.56 0.50 2.54
C ILE A 455 12.43 -0.06 1.12
N ASP A 456 12.04 0.77 0.16
CA ASP A 456 11.95 0.36 -1.24
C ASP A 456 13.33 0.24 -1.87
N GLN A 457 14.26 1.17 -1.59
CA GLN A 457 15.66 1.02 -2.00
C GLN A 457 16.27 -0.31 -1.51
N TYR A 458 16.00 -0.68 -0.25
CA TYR A 458 16.44 -1.96 0.31
C TYR A 458 15.81 -3.15 -0.43
N ARG A 459 14.48 -3.14 -0.60
CA ARG A 459 13.76 -4.24 -1.27
C ARG A 459 14.17 -4.38 -2.74
N TRP A 460 14.40 -3.27 -3.45
CA TRP A 460 14.91 -3.27 -4.81
C TRP A 460 16.32 -3.88 -4.89
N ASN A 461 17.20 -3.52 -3.96
CA ASN A 461 18.54 -4.10 -3.88
C ASN A 461 18.49 -5.61 -3.61
N VAL A 462 17.61 -6.07 -2.72
CA VAL A 462 17.43 -7.50 -2.44
C VAL A 462 16.89 -8.24 -3.67
N LEU A 463 15.87 -7.70 -4.33
CA LEU A 463 15.26 -8.32 -5.52
C LEU A 463 16.21 -8.39 -6.72
N ARG A 464 17.10 -7.41 -6.86
CA ARG A 464 18.18 -7.40 -7.86
C ARG A 464 19.43 -8.14 -7.42
N ASN A 465 19.41 -8.77 -6.24
CA ASN A 465 20.55 -9.47 -5.64
C ASN A 465 21.81 -8.59 -5.48
N ILE A 466 21.63 -7.27 -5.36
CA ILE A 466 22.67 -6.31 -4.95
C ILE A 466 22.95 -6.47 -3.46
N THR A 467 21.89 -6.55 -2.65
CA THR A 467 21.96 -7.02 -1.27
C THR A 467 21.78 -8.52 -1.26
N THR A 468 22.85 -9.24 -0.95
CA THR A 468 22.82 -10.71 -0.89
C THR A 468 22.10 -11.20 0.37
N VAL A 469 21.61 -12.44 0.35
CA VAL A 469 20.89 -13.04 1.48
C VAL A 469 21.72 -13.16 2.77
N ASP A 470 23.03 -13.02 2.68
CA ASP A 470 23.98 -13.04 3.80
C ASP A 470 24.38 -11.62 4.28
N GLN A 471 23.77 -10.57 3.70
CA GLN A 471 24.03 -9.16 4.02
C GLN A 471 22.75 -8.38 4.29
N LEU A 472 21.62 -9.07 4.51
CA LEU A 472 20.31 -8.46 4.70
C LEU A 472 20.32 -7.46 5.86
N GLU A 473 20.86 -7.85 7.01
CA GLU A 473 20.92 -6.98 8.19
C GLU A 473 21.93 -5.85 8.02
N CYS A 474 23.12 -6.18 7.53
CA CYS A 474 24.18 -5.19 7.33
C CYS A 474 23.74 -4.07 6.38
N ASP A 475 23.16 -4.41 5.22
CA ASP A 475 22.76 -3.43 4.22
C ASP A 475 21.52 -2.64 4.65
N TRP A 476 20.58 -3.26 5.37
CA TRP A 476 19.47 -2.52 5.97
C TRP A 476 19.99 -1.41 6.89
N TRP A 477 20.88 -1.73 7.83
CA TRP A 477 21.37 -0.73 8.79
C TRP A 477 22.24 0.34 8.14
N LYS A 478 23.00 0.01 7.10
CA LYS A 478 23.68 1.02 6.26
C LYS A 478 22.68 2.02 5.66
N LEU A 479 21.55 1.54 5.14
CA LEU A 479 20.52 2.41 4.56
C LEU A 479 19.79 3.23 5.63
N ARG A 480 19.47 2.62 6.78
CA ARG A 480 18.89 3.32 7.95
C ARG A 480 19.77 4.45 8.45
N GLU A 481 21.06 4.19 8.59
CA GLU A 481 22.02 5.21 9.01
C GLU A 481 22.17 6.29 7.93
N LYS A 482 22.33 5.90 6.66
CA LYS A 482 22.51 6.83 5.54
C LYS A 482 21.33 7.78 5.34
N TYR A 483 20.10 7.26 5.39
CA TYR A 483 18.91 8.03 5.00
C TYR A 483 18.12 8.58 6.19
N GLN A 484 17.97 7.81 7.28
CA GLN A 484 17.29 8.29 8.49
C GLN A 484 18.26 8.79 9.58
N GLY A 485 19.56 8.50 9.49
CA GLY A 485 20.48 8.81 10.60
C GLY A 485 20.08 8.07 11.88
N LEU A 486 19.69 6.80 11.76
CA LEU A 486 19.30 5.95 12.89
C LEU A 486 20.23 4.75 13.06
N GLU A 487 20.43 4.33 14.30
CA GLU A 487 21.21 3.15 14.68
C GLU A 487 20.33 2.13 15.46
N PRO A 488 20.67 0.84 15.45
CA PRO A 488 20.02 -0.12 16.32
C PRO A 488 20.46 0.11 17.78
N PRO A 489 19.59 -0.13 18.78
CA PRO A 489 19.97 -0.02 20.19
C PRO A 489 20.90 -1.12 20.70
N VAL A 490 21.18 -2.12 19.86
CA VAL A 490 22.07 -3.26 20.12
C VAL A 490 22.76 -3.63 18.81
N ASP A 491 23.98 -4.14 18.88
CA ASP A 491 24.65 -4.69 17.71
C ASP A 491 23.81 -5.80 17.08
N ARG A 492 23.64 -5.73 15.76
CA ARG A 492 22.84 -6.69 14.98
C ARG A 492 23.75 -7.64 14.24
N THR A 493 23.25 -8.85 14.03
CA THR A 493 23.94 -9.88 13.25
C THR A 493 22.99 -10.41 12.18
N GLU A 494 23.50 -11.10 11.17
CA GLU A 494 22.64 -11.73 10.15
C GLU A 494 21.67 -12.78 10.73
N LYS A 495 21.87 -13.23 11.98
CA LYS A 495 20.96 -14.13 12.71
C LYS A 495 19.81 -13.41 13.40
N THR A 496 19.79 -12.07 13.42
CA THR A 496 18.78 -11.26 14.13
C THR A 496 17.77 -10.63 13.17
N SER A 497 17.57 -11.22 11.99
CA SER A 497 16.95 -10.65 10.78
C SER A 497 15.76 -9.69 10.98
N ILE A 498 15.68 -8.72 10.08
CA ILE A 498 14.54 -7.81 9.92
C ILE A 498 13.54 -8.42 8.93
N LEU A 499 12.27 -8.36 9.29
CA LEU A 499 11.23 -8.14 8.29
C LEU A 499 10.88 -6.65 8.28
N PRO A 500 11.04 -5.96 7.15
CA PRO A 500 10.39 -4.67 6.97
C PRO A 500 8.87 -4.84 7.15
N GLN A 501 8.19 -3.82 7.66
CA GLN A 501 6.72 -3.81 7.68
C GLN A 501 6.21 -3.95 6.22
N ASN A 502 5.11 -4.70 6.00
CA ASN A 502 4.49 -4.95 4.69
C ASN A 502 5.27 -5.85 3.70
N THR A 503 6.03 -6.83 4.19
CA THR A 503 6.56 -7.93 3.35
C THR A 503 5.64 -9.16 3.26
N THR A 504 4.41 -9.05 3.77
CA THR A 504 3.37 -10.09 3.75
C THR A 504 2.22 -9.67 2.87
#